data_AF-A0A2N7CLH7-F1
#
_entry.id   AF-A0A2N7CLH7-F1
#
_cell.length_a   1.000
_cell.length_b   1.000
_cell.length_c   1.000
_cell.angle_alpha   90.00
_cell.angle_beta   90.00
_cell.angle_gamma   90.00
#
_symmetry.space_group_name_H-M   'P 1'
#
loop_
_entity.id
_entity.type
_entity.pdbx_description
1 polymer ?
#
loop_
_entity_poly.entity_id
_entity_poly.type
_entity_poly.pdbx_seq_one_letter_code
_entity_poly.pdbx_strand_id
1 'polypeptide(L)'
;AEKERKQQEAALNDIFAGLETESTQNSSARQQFISDEAQRYGAIYTQLIQQNLLLEDSYRGRSCRVNLKLIPTGSNAILGSLSILDGDSRLCAATKRAVAQVQSYPLPKDPDIVKSLKDINLTVSPE
;
A
#
# COMPACT_ATOMS: atom_id res chain seq x y z
N ALA A 1 -20.25 40.04 -33.92
CA ALA A 1 -20.35 40.19 -32.46
C ALA A 1 -20.81 38.90 -31.75
N GLU A 2 -22.08 38.48 -31.87
CA GLU A 2 -22.58 37.33 -31.07
C GLU A 2 -22.05 35.95 -31.52
N LYS A 3 -21.89 35.73 -32.84
CA LYS A 3 -21.28 34.50 -33.39
C LYS A 3 -19.81 34.34 -32.97
N GLU A 4 -19.08 35.44 -32.89
CA GLU A 4 -17.66 35.49 -32.52
C GLU A 4 -17.45 35.14 -31.05
N ARG A 5 -18.32 35.65 -30.17
CA ARG A 5 -18.35 35.28 -28.74
C ARG A 5 -18.61 33.79 -28.53
N LYS A 6 -19.60 33.23 -29.25
CA LYS A 6 -19.91 31.79 -29.15
C LYS A 6 -18.76 30.90 -29.60
N GLN A 7 -18.00 31.32 -30.62
CA GLN A 7 -16.82 30.58 -31.08
C GLN A 7 -15.66 30.65 -30.08
N GLN A 8 -15.44 31.81 -29.45
CA GLN A 8 -14.46 31.94 -28.37
C GLN A 8 -14.84 31.10 -27.15
N GLU A 9 -16.09 31.11 -26.71
CA GLU A 9 -16.55 30.28 -25.60
C GLU A 9 -16.42 28.79 -25.90
N ALA A 10 -16.74 28.36 -27.13
CA ALA A 10 -16.56 26.96 -27.54
C ALA A 10 -15.08 26.54 -27.54
N ALA A 11 -14.18 27.38 -28.06
CA ALA A 11 -12.75 27.11 -28.07
C ALA A 11 -12.15 27.09 -26.65
N LEU A 12 -12.60 27.98 -25.76
CA LEU A 12 -12.19 27.98 -24.36
C LEU A 12 -12.66 26.71 -23.64
N ASN A 13 -13.93 26.32 -23.82
CA ASN A 13 -14.48 25.10 -23.21
C ASN A 13 -13.76 23.82 -23.69
N ASP A 14 -13.37 23.76 -24.97
CA ASP A 14 -12.60 22.63 -25.53
C ASP A 14 -11.21 22.52 -24.90
N ILE A 15 -10.52 23.66 -24.69
CA ILE A 15 -9.22 23.71 -24.00
C ILE A 15 -9.36 23.26 -22.54
N PHE A 16 -10.37 23.75 -21.80
CA PHE A 16 -10.58 23.33 -20.41
C PHE A 16 -10.93 21.84 -20.29
N ALA A 17 -11.74 21.30 -21.19
CA ALA A 17 -12.07 19.87 -21.23
C ALA A 17 -10.84 19.00 -21.52
N GLY A 18 -9.95 19.45 -22.41
CA GLY A 18 -8.67 18.79 -22.68
C GLY A 18 -7.76 18.74 -21.44
N LEU A 19 -7.61 19.86 -20.74
CA LEU A 19 -6.79 19.94 -19.51
C LEU A 19 -7.34 19.08 -18.36
N GLU A 20 -8.66 19.01 -18.20
CA GLU A 20 -9.31 18.15 -17.22
C GLU A 20 -9.09 16.67 -17.55
N THR A 21 -9.17 16.31 -18.83
CA THR A 21 -8.92 14.94 -19.31
C THR A 21 -7.46 14.52 -19.10
N GLU A 22 -6.49 15.39 -19.39
CA GLU A 22 -5.07 15.10 -19.18
C GLU A 22 -4.71 15.01 -17.68
N SER A 23 -5.25 15.91 -16.86
CA SER A 23 -5.00 15.91 -15.41
C SER A 23 -5.64 14.70 -14.70
N THR A 24 -6.82 14.27 -15.13
CA THR A 24 -7.48 13.05 -14.62
C THR A 24 -6.75 11.78 -15.07
N GLN A 25 -6.29 11.70 -16.31
CA GLN A 25 -5.49 10.55 -16.79
C GLN A 25 -4.13 10.47 -16.09
N ASN A 26 -3.44 11.59 -15.90
CA ASN A 26 -2.16 11.62 -15.20
C ASN A 26 -2.32 11.27 -13.71
N SER A 27 -3.35 11.77 -13.05
CA SER A 27 -3.63 11.43 -11.64
C SER A 27 -4.07 9.98 -11.45
N SER A 28 -4.86 9.41 -12.37
CA SER A 28 -5.25 7.99 -12.31
C SER A 28 -4.07 7.04 -12.53
N ALA A 29 -3.22 7.30 -13.53
CA ALA A 29 -2.00 6.52 -13.75
C ALA A 29 -1.05 6.57 -12.54
N ARG A 30 -0.92 7.76 -11.92
CA ARG A 30 -0.13 7.93 -10.70
C ARG A 30 -0.70 7.15 -9.52
N GLN A 31 -2.02 7.15 -9.32
CA GLN A 31 -2.67 6.39 -8.26
C GLN A 31 -2.50 4.88 -8.44
N GLN A 32 -2.63 4.38 -9.68
CA GLN A 32 -2.38 2.98 -10.02
C GLN A 32 -0.94 2.59 -9.67
N PHE A 33 0.04 3.38 -10.11
CA PHE A 33 1.44 3.14 -9.78
C PHE A 33 1.71 3.06 -8.28
N ILE A 34 1.12 3.98 -7.49
CA ILE A 34 1.25 3.96 -6.02
C ILE A 34 0.62 2.68 -5.44
N SER A 35 -0.54 2.27 -5.94
CA SER A 35 -1.24 1.06 -5.48
C SER A 35 -0.43 -0.20 -5.79
N ASP A 36 0.10 -0.33 -7.01
CA ASP A 36 0.90 -1.46 -7.45
C ASP A 36 2.19 -1.59 -6.62
N GLU A 37 2.87 -0.48 -6.38
CA GLU A 37 4.05 -0.47 -5.54
C GLU A 37 3.72 -0.79 -4.08
N ALA A 38 2.60 -0.27 -3.55
CA ALA A 38 2.15 -0.61 -2.20
C ALA A 38 1.88 -2.12 -2.06
N GLN A 39 1.26 -2.74 -3.08
CA GLN A 39 1.06 -4.20 -3.13
C GLN A 39 2.39 -4.96 -3.21
N ARG A 40 3.31 -4.52 -4.07
CA ARG A 40 4.64 -5.13 -4.23
C ARG A 40 5.41 -5.13 -2.91
N TYR A 41 5.46 -3.99 -2.22
CA TYR A 41 6.09 -3.89 -0.90
C TYR A 41 5.31 -4.67 0.17
N GLY A 42 3.98 -4.70 0.10
CA GLY A 42 3.16 -5.53 0.97
C GLY A 42 3.53 -7.02 0.88
N ALA A 43 3.76 -7.54 -0.34
CA ALA A 43 4.23 -8.91 -0.54
C ALA A 43 5.63 -9.14 0.05
N ILE A 44 6.55 -8.19 -0.12
CA ILE A 44 7.89 -8.24 0.49
C ILE A 44 7.78 -8.31 2.01
N TYR A 45 6.92 -7.49 2.62
CA TYR A 45 6.74 -7.45 4.07
C TYR A 45 6.13 -8.75 4.59
N THR A 46 5.13 -9.29 3.90
CA THR A 46 4.55 -10.60 4.21
C THR A 46 5.61 -11.69 4.17
N GLN A 47 6.49 -11.69 3.16
CA GLN A 47 7.59 -12.65 3.08
C GLN A 47 8.57 -12.52 4.25
N LEU A 48 8.97 -11.29 4.62
CA LEU A 48 9.86 -11.06 5.76
C LEU A 48 9.25 -11.56 7.07
N ILE A 49 7.94 -11.39 7.25
CA ILE A 49 7.21 -11.91 8.40
C ILE A 49 7.19 -13.44 8.36
N GLN A 50 6.85 -14.04 7.22
CA GLN A 50 6.80 -15.49 7.06
C GLN A 50 8.15 -16.18 7.29
N GLN A 51 9.27 -15.54 6.93
CA GLN A 51 10.62 -16.04 7.22
C GLN A 51 10.90 -16.20 8.73
N ASN A 52 10.23 -15.38 9.56
CA ASN A 52 10.35 -15.43 11.03
C ASN A 52 9.19 -16.21 11.68
N LEU A 53 8.27 -16.77 10.88
CA LEU A 53 7.13 -17.53 11.37
C LEU A 53 7.57 -18.98 11.63
N LEU A 54 7.43 -19.42 12.88
CA LEU A 54 7.60 -20.84 13.22
C LEU A 54 6.44 -21.63 12.63
N LEU A 55 6.67 -22.42 11.59
CA LEU A 55 5.63 -23.17 10.90
C LEU A 55 5.13 -24.35 11.74
N GLU A 56 3.81 -24.54 11.74
CA GLU A 56 3.13 -25.67 12.38
C GLU A 56 2.01 -26.17 11.48
N ASP A 57 1.75 -27.49 11.48
CA ASP A 57 0.67 -28.10 10.68
C ASP A 57 -0.70 -27.49 10.97
N SER A 58 -0.90 -26.99 12.20
CA SER A 58 -2.15 -26.36 12.62
C SER A 58 -2.47 -25.05 11.89
N TYR A 59 -1.49 -24.46 11.19
CA TYR A 59 -1.65 -23.23 10.43
C TYR A 59 -2.10 -23.44 8.99
N ARG A 60 -2.10 -24.67 8.48
CA ARG A 60 -2.50 -24.94 7.10
C ARG A 60 -3.93 -24.46 6.83
N GLY A 61 -4.11 -23.68 5.76
CA GLY A 61 -5.40 -23.10 5.38
C GLY A 61 -5.90 -22.03 6.36
N ARG A 62 -5.06 -21.56 7.28
CA ARG A 62 -5.36 -20.44 8.19
C ARG A 62 -4.74 -19.16 7.65
N SER A 63 -5.34 -18.05 8.05
CA SER A 63 -4.84 -16.72 7.74
C SER A 63 -4.95 -15.82 8.96
N CYS A 64 -4.01 -14.90 9.11
CA CYS A 64 -4.09 -13.79 10.04
C CYS A 64 -3.99 -12.47 9.26
N ARG A 65 -5.00 -11.62 9.40
CA ARG A 65 -5.01 -10.27 8.83
C ARG A 65 -4.54 -9.28 9.89
N VAL A 66 -3.53 -8.50 9.55
CA VAL A 66 -2.87 -7.56 10.47
C VAL A 66 -2.73 -6.19 9.84
N ASN A 67 -2.69 -5.16 10.68
CA ASN A 67 -2.34 -3.80 10.29
C ASN A 67 -1.00 -3.44 10.93
N LEU A 68 -0.06 -3.00 10.11
CA LEU A 68 1.26 -2.54 10.54
C LEU A 68 1.33 -1.02 10.42
N LYS A 69 1.73 -0.37 11.50
CA LYS A 69 2.14 1.03 11.49
C LYS A 69 3.65 1.11 11.51
N LEU A 70 4.23 1.64 10.44
CA LEU A 70 5.66 1.72 10.23
C LEU A 70 6.20 3.13 10.48
N ILE A 71 7.37 3.21 11.10
CA ILE A 71 8.09 4.45 11.37
C ILE A 71 9.32 4.49 10.44
N PRO A 72 9.37 5.42 9.47
CA PRO A 72 10.52 5.56 8.58
C PRO A 72 11.82 5.89 9.34
N THR A 73 12.90 5.22 8.96
CA THR A 73 14.27 5.34 9.48
C THR A 73 15.25 5.39 8.29
N GLY A 74 15.27 6.52 7.58
CA GLY A 74 16.08 6.68 6.37
C GLY A 74 15.47 5.91 5.18
N SER A 75 16.23 4.97 4.60
CA SER A 75 15.77 4.13 3.48
C SER A 75 14.95 2.91 3.91
N ASN A 76 14.75 2.71 5.21
CA ASN A 76 13.99 1.62 5.78
C ASN A 76 12.91 2.17 6.72
N ALA A 77 12.11 1.28 7.30
CA ALA A 77 11.21 1.57 8.40
C ALA A 77 11.31 0.48 9.48
N ILE A 78 10.92 0.84 10.69
CA ILE A 78 10.76 -0.08 11.81
C ILE A 78 9.28 -0.19 12.19
N LEU A 79 8.91 -1.25 12.90
CA LEU A 79 7.57 -1.41 13.43
C LEU A 79 7.31 -0.37 14.54
N GLY A 80 6.29 0.46 14.36
CA GLY A 80 5.76 1.32 15.42
C GLY A 80 4.68 0.60 16.22
N SER A 81 3.69 0.03 15.54
CA SER A 81 2.66 -0.80 16.19
C SER A 81 2.09 -1.86 15.25
N LEU A 82 1.50 -2.88 15.86
CA LEU A 82 0.82 -3.98 15.17
C LEU A 82 -0.57 -4.17 15.78
N SER A 83 -1.58 -4.23 14.92
CA SER A 83 -2.95 -4.58 15.29
C SER A 83 -3.40 -5.84 14.56
N ILE A 84 -4.04 -6.75 15.28
CA ILE A 84 -4.72 -7.90 14.67
C ILE A 84 -6.11 -7.43 14.22
N LEU A 85 -6.43 -7.65 12.95
CA LEU A 85 -7.73 -7.30 12.38
C LEU A 85 -8.69 -8.49 12.43
N ASP A 86 -8.20 -9.67 12.07
CA ASP A 86 -9.00 -10.88 11.92
C ASP A 86 -8.10 -12.12 11.77
N GLY A 87 -8.61 -13.32 11.98
CA GLY A 87 -7.93 -14.58 11.69
C GLY A 87 -7.84 -15.58 12.83
N ASP A 88 -7.11 -16.67 12.59
CA ASP A 88 -6.91 -17.74 13.57
C ASP A 88 -6.04 -17.26 14.75
N SER A 89 -6.47 -17.52 15.98
CA SER A 89 -5.83 -16.97 17.18
C SER A 89 -4.40 -17.48 17.39
N ARG A 90 -4.11 -18.73 17.02
CA ARG A 90 -2.76 -19.32 17.16
C ARG A 90 -1.83 -18.76 16.10
N LEU A 91 -2.28 -18.72 14.85
CA LEU A 91 -1.53 -18.12 13.76
C LEU A 91 -1.29 -16.62 14.00
N CYS A 92 -2.26 -15.88 14.52
CA CYS A 92 -2.09 -14.47 14.84
C CYS A 92 -1.10 -14.23 15.99
N ALA A 93 -1.09 -15.09 17.01
CA ALA A 93 -0.08 -15.03 18.06
C ALA A 93 1.33 -15.32 17.52
N ALA A 94 1.48 -16.31 16.64
CA ALA A 94 2.74 -16.60 15.96
C ALA A 94 3.18 -15.44 15.04
N THR A 95 2.25 -14.90 14.25
CA THR A 95 2.45 -13.74 13.38
C THR A 95 2.95 -12.54 14.18
N LYS A 96 2.36 -12.25 15.34
CA LYS A 96 2.82 -11.15 16.21
C LYS A 96 4.27 -11.31 16.66
N ARG A 97 4.72 -12.53 16.96
CA ARG A 97 6.13 -12.80 17.30
C ARG A 97 7.03 -12.64 16.09
N ALA A 98 6.61 -13.16 14.94
CA ALA A 98 7.37 -13.08 13.69
C ALA A 98 7.57 -11.61 13.25
N VAL A 99 6.52 -10.79 13.29
CA VAL A 99 6.58 -9.34 13.00
C VAL A 99 7.58 -8.63 13.92
N ALA A 100 7.64 -9.00 15.20
CA ALA A 100 8.57 -8.41 16.16
C ALA A 100 10.04 -8.81 15.94
N GLN A 101 10.29 -9.89 15.19
CA GLN A 101 11.64 -10.35 14.82
C GLN A 101 12.14 -9.72 13.52
N VAL A 102 11.26 -9.11 12.72
CA VAL A 102 11.67 -8.38 11.51
C VAL A 102 12.43 -7.11 11.92
N GLN A 103 13.71 -7.05 11.57
CA GLN A 103 14.60 -5.95 11.96
C GLN A 103 14.25 -4.63 11.26
N SER A 104 13.87 -4.69 9.98
CA SER A 104 13.53 -3.51 9.19
C SER A 104 12.68 -3.87 7.98
N TYR A 105 11.88 -2.89 7.54
CA TYR A 105 11.03 -2.95 6.36
C TYR A 105 11.62 -2.01 5.29
N PRO A 106 11.99 -2.50 4.10
CA PRO A 106 12.58 -1.65 3.07
C PRO A 106 11.57 -0.63 2.54
N LEU A 107 11.97 0.63 2.35
CA LEU A 107 11.12 1.67 1.77
C LEU A 107 11.58 2.08 0.37
N PRO A 108 10.65 2.46 -0.53
CA PRO A 108 10.99 3.13 -1.77
C PRO A 108 11.44 4.58 -1.52
N LYS A 109 12.03 5.20 -2.55
CA LYS A 109 12.40 6.63 -2.52
C LYS A 109 11.21 7.56 -2.67
N ASP A 110 10.12 7.08 -3.28
CA ASP A 110 8.95 7.89 -3.59
C ASP A 110 8.12 8.18 -2.32
N PRO A 111 7.96 9.45 -1.91
CA PRO A 111 7.28 9.80 -0.67
C PRO A 111 5.78 9.46 -0.66
N ASP A 112 5.13 9.42 -1.82
CA ASP A 112 3.70 9.09 -1.90
C ASP A 112 3.48 7.60 -1.61
N ILE A 113 4.38 6.75 -2.11
CA ILE A 113 4.37 5.32 -1.82
C ILE A 113 4.74 5.08 -0.36
N VAL A 114 5.74 5.78 0.17
CA VAL A 114 6.09 5.70 1.60
C VAL A 114 4.88 6.02 2.47
N LYS A 115 4.08 7.04 2.11
CA LYS A 115 2.86 7.40 2.84
C LYS A 115 1.84 6.27 2.86
N SER A 116 1.64 5.54 1.76
CA SER A 116 0.75 4.37 1.73
C SER A 116 1.31 3.16 2.50
N LEU A 117 2.64 3.04 2.63
CA LEU A 117 3.28 1.93 3.34
C LEU A 117 3.35 2.13 4.86
N LYS A 118 3.25 3.36 5.34
CA LYS A 118 3.29 3.67 6.78
C LYS A 118 2.15 3.07 7.58
N ASP A 119 1.02 2.79 6.95
CA ASP A 119 -0.16 2.20 7.56
C ASP A 119 -0.74 1.19 6.56
N ILE A 120 -0.31 -0.08 6.68
CA ILE A 120 -0.56 -1.11 5.68
C ILE A 120 -1.23 -2.34 6.29
N ASN A 121 -2.24 -2.86 5.60
CA ASN A 121 -2.90 -4.11 5.93
C ASN A 121 -2.24 -5.27 5.18
N LEU A 122 -1.84 -6.31 5.90
CA LEU A 122 -1.24 -7.51 5.36
C LEU A 122 -2.05 -8.74 5.76
N THR A 123 -2.04 -9.76 4.90
CA THR A 123 -2.60 -11.07 5.21
C THR A 123 -1.46 -12.08 5.23
N VAL A 124 -1.22 -12.66 6.40
CA VAL A 124 -0.22 -13.71 6.60
C VAL A 124 -0.93 -15.05 6.55
N SER A 125 -0.56 -15.88 5.59
CA SER A 125 -1.04 -17.27 5.47
C SER A 125 0.16 -18.13 5.08
N PRO A 126 0.57 -19.08 5.93
CA PRO A 126 1.58 -20.08 5.54
C PRO A 126 0.96 -21.10 4.58
N GLU A 127 1.74 -21.55 3.61
CA GLU A 127 1.34 -22.62 2.68
C GLU A 127 1.16 -23.98 3.38
#